data_AF-A0A875S409-F1
#
_entry.id   AF-A0A875S409-F1
#
_cell.length_a   1.000
_cell.length_b   1.000
_cell.length_c   1.000
_cell.angle_alpha   90.00
_cell.angle_beta   90.00
_cell.angle_gamma   90.00
#
_symmetry.space_group_name_H-M   'P 1'
#
loop_
_entity.id
_entity.type
_entity.pdbx_description
1 polymer ?
#
loop_
_entity_poly.entity_id
_entity_poly.type
_entity_poly.pdbx_seq_one_letter_code
_entity_poly.pdbx_strand_id
1 'polypeptide(L)'
;MDLTFSKLYVYNLDDDVLDSLKLMYFDSGTYEQKTEDEYIKHKKASESDYVQQTQQFAIAPIIKPKPRNVPKPQESDYDKYNKRRQANKLEPLTEEEFEARMDQLSISDDDDEEEEEGETLPDIPEASDGAQTTSISFIYTRSPCILFNSSLLPHDKCFSVYKTTLDVSGFDSEPFKTIKAFNTLQMKETLSQRMSALFMIGGGHFAGAIISHKPIATKGNKGTPEELRLQSVNFVVHKTFHRYTTRRKQGGSQSASDNARGKANSAGSSLRRYNEQALQQEVEQLLQSWKPYLDKCEKIFIKANGAYSHKSLVSKNTGAAISVGDKRIRLFPFTTKRPTTMELRRAWCELSYLKVVDVPEDNRAAFEREMKRNEFLEKSKQQSKQPPQNSPRKISEQERITNELIALLRKSKAPALISYVRTNKVNVNMSLEPVSEYCRHTPTLLHYASKNGLHRMCQVLLTSLKADPTIENVVGRTAYQIASDSTTKCAFEIARYNLGEDYCKWEEDAKVPEARSREEVDKLISEEKEKEKEETKKVHEEELESARKGIKERHDKKFGKGRTIGLVNEQTKLEALSPEQRMRVMREQRARAAEARLRKNP
;
A
#
# COMPACT_ATOMS: atom_id res chain seq x y z
N MET A 1 25.64 -34.44 16.77
CA MET A 1 26.65 -33.40 17.08
C MET A 1 25.88 -32.18 17.56
N ASP A 2 26.15 -31.66 18.75
CA ASP A 2 25.42 -30.47 19.24
C ASP A 2 25.91 -29.23 18.49
N LEU A 3 25.07 -28.73 17.58
CA LEU A 3 25.27 -27.48 16.86
C LEU A 3 25.03 -26.30 17.82
N THR A 4 26.04 -25.99 18.64
CA THR A 4 26.00 -24.82 19.51
C THR A 4 26.05 -23.53 18.68
N PHE A 5 25.34 -22.50 19.12
CA PHE A 5 25.24 -21.23 18.38
C PHE A 5 26.61 -20.60 18.09
N SER A 6 27.61 -20.81 18.97
CA SER A 6 28.97 -20.29 18.77
C SER A 6 29.66 -20.84 17.53
N LYS A 7 29.30 -22.06 17.09
CA LYS A 7 29.83 -22.69 15.87
C LYS A 7 29.22 -22.13 14.58
N LEU A 8 28.09 -21.43 14.71
CA LEU A 8 27.28 -20.93 13.59
C LEU A 8 27.50 -19.44 13.29
N TYR A 9 28.51 -18.81 13.89
CA TYR A 9 28.81 -17.40 13.66
C TYR A 9 29.49 -17.22 12.30
N VAL A 10 28.87 -16.48 11.38
CA VAL A 10 29.27 -16.39 9.95
C VAL A 10 30.72 -15.96 9.74
N TYR A 11 31.24 -15.08 10.60
CA TYR A 11 32.61 -14.56 10.52
C TYR A 11 33.65 -15.39 11.30
N ASN A 12 33.22 -16.44 12.00
CA ASN A 12 34.09 -17.39 12.69
C ASN A 12 33.37 -18.74 12.84
N LEU A 13 33.05 -19.34 11.70
CA LEU A 13 32.45 -20.67 11.60
C LEU A 13 33.46 -21.72 12.02
N ASP A 14 32.91 -22.79 12.60
CA ASP A 14 33.66 -24.02 12.87
C ASP A 14 34.04 -24.69 11.54
N ASP A 15 35.26 -25.23 11.46
CA ASP A 15 35.79 -25.75 10.20
C ASP A 15 34.97 -26.97 9.73
N ASP A 16 34.49 -27.80 10.66
CA ASP A 16 33.56 -28.92 10.40
C ASP A 16 32.27 -28.44 9.72
N VAL A 17 31.72 -27.31 10.18
CA VAL A 17 30.49 -26.73 9.61
C VAL A 17 30.83 -26.18 8.23
N LEU A 18 31.90 -25.39 8.10
CA LEU A 18 32.32 -24.77 6.85
C LEU A 18 32.56 -25.78 5.73
N ASP A 19 33.23 -26.89 6.03
CA ASP A 19 33.54 -27.95 5.06
C ASP A 19 32.32 -28.79 4.67
N SER A 20 31.31 -28.84 5.54
CA SER A 20 30.05 -29.54 5.26
C SER A 20 29.11 -28.76 4.32
N LEU A 21 29.29 -27.44 4.17
CA LEU A 21 28.37 -26.58 3.42
C LEU A 21 28.45 -26.85 1.90
N LYS A 22 27.29 -27.10 1.29
CA LYS A 22 27.10 -27.21 -0.17
C LYS A 22 26.03 -26.23 -0.62
N LEU A 23 26.32 -25.42 -1.65
CA LEU A 23 25.36 -24.44 -2.16
C LEU A 23 24.15 -25.15 -2.81
N MET A 24 22.95 -24.68 -2.54
CA MET A 24 21.72 -25.20 -3.15
C MET A 24 21.31 -24.34 -4.35
N TYR A 25 20.77 -24.98 -5.38
CA TYR A 25 20.26 -24.34 -6.60
C TYR A 25 18.78 -24.68 -6.76
N PHE A 26 18.00 -23.71 -7.24
CA PHE A 26 16.56 -23.84 -7.39
C PHE A 26 16.14 -23.39 -8.78
N ASP A 27 15.12 -24.05 -9.32
CA ASP A 27 14.47 -23.64 -10.57
C ASP A 27 13.53 -22.44 -10.34
N SER A 28 13.53 -21.46 -11.24
CA SER A 28 12.76 -20.21 -11.09
C SER A 28 11.25 -20.42 -11.13
N GLY A 29 10.79 -21.47 -11.82
CA GLY A 29 9.37 -21.79 -11.97
C GLY A 29 8.87 -22.77 -10.92
N THR A 30 9.51 -23.93 -10.84
CA THR A 30 9.06 -25.03 -9.95
C THR A 30 9.58 -24.93 -8.52
N TYR A 31 10.68 -24.18 -8.31
CA TYR A 31 11.44 -24.13 -7.06
C TYR A 31 11.99 -25.50 -6.61
N GLU A 32 12.03 -26.46 -7.53
CA GLU A 32 12.63 -27.75 -7.27
C GLU A 32 14.13 -27.58 -7.04
N GLN A 33 14.66 -28.25 -6.02
CA GLN A 33 16.10 -28.31 -5.81
C GLN A 33 16.77 -29.00 -6.99
N LYS A 34 17.70 -28.29 -7.64
CA LYS A 34 18.52 -28.81 -8.74
C LYS A 34 19.97 -29.02 -8.29
N THR A 35 20.65 -29.89 -9.03
CA THR A 35 22.06 -30.18 -8.82
C THR A 35 22.96 -29.08 -9.39
N GLU A 36 24.19 -28.99 -8.89
CA GLU A 36 25.18 -28.04 -9.40
C GLU A 36 25.51 -28.28 -10.88
N ASP A 37 25.56 -29.56 -11.31
CA ASP A 37 25.80 -29.93 -12.70
C ASP A 37 24.68 -29.45 -13.64
N GLU A 38 23.42 -29.53 -13.20
CA GLU A 38 22.27 -29.00 -13.95
C GLU A 38 22.35 -27.47 -14.07
N TYR A 39 22.75 -26.77 -13.00
CA TYR A 39 23.00 -25.33 -13.06
C TYR A 39 24.13 -24.98 -14.04
N ILE A 40 25.26 -25.67 -14.01
CA ILE A 40 26.39 -25.42 -14.92
C ILE A 40 25.98 -25.70 -16.37
N LYS A 41 25.23 -26.78 -16.61
CA LYS A 41 24.71 -27.13 -17.94
C LYS A 41 23.75 -26.06 -18.45
N HIS A 42 22.85 -25.56 -17.59
CA HIS A 42 21.93 -24.47 -17.93
C HIS A 42 22.67 -23.16 -18.21
N LYS A 43 23.68 -22.80 -17.39
CA LYS A 43 24.50 -21.60 -17.60
C LYS A 43 25.23 -21.64 -18.95
N LYS A 44 25.85 -22.78 -19.29
CA LYS A 44 26.51 -22.97 -20.58
C LYS A 44 25.54 -22.91 -21.76
N ALA A 45 24.34 -23.47 -21.62
CA ALA A 45 23.30 -23.40 -22.65
C ALA A 45 22.83 -21.95 -22.89
N SER A 46 22.61 -21.19 -21.81
CA SER A 46 22.24 -19.76 -21.91
C SER A 46 23.35 -18.88 -22.51
N GLU A 47 24.63 -19.22 -22.28
CA GLU A 47 25.75 -18.53 -22.92
C GLU A 47 25.86 -18.86 -24.42
N SER A 48 25.52 -20.09 -24.84
CA SER A 48 25.51 -20.46 -26.26
C SER A 48 24.38 -19.80 -27.06
N ASP A 49 23.21 -19.58 -26.47
CA ASP A 49 22.08 -18.91 -27.14
C ASP A 49 22.36 -17.42 -27.40
N TYR A 50 23.10 -16.76 -26.49
CA TYR A 50 23.54 -15.37 -26.67
C TYR A 50 24.51 -15.19 -27.84
N VAL A 51 25.36 -16.19 -28.11
CA VAL A 51 26.32 -16.18 -29.24
C VAL A 51 25.61 -16.45 -30.58
N GLN A 52 24.53 -17.24 -30.58
CA GLN A 52 23.75 -17.49 -31.80
C GLN A 52 22.85 -16.29 -32.18
N GLN A 53 22.24 -15.60 -31.20
CA GLN A 53 21.43 -14.41 -31.47
C GLN A 53 22.26 -13.22 -31.97
N THR A 54 23.52 -13.10 -31.55
CA THR A 54 24.40 -12.00 -31.98
C THR A 54 24.93 -12.14 -33.41
N GLN A 55 24.83 -13.31 -34.04
CA GLN A 55 25.19 -13.51 -35.45
C GLN A 55 24.04 -13.20 -36.44
N GLN A 56 22.80 -13.00 -35.98
CA GLN A 56 21.63 -12.74 -36.84
C GLN A 56 21.16 -11.28 -36.89
N PHE A 57 21.75 -10.36 -36.12
CA PHE A 57 21.40 -8.92 -36.16
C PHE A 57 22.56 -8.06 -36.66
N ALA A 58 22.80 -8.12 -37.97
CA ALA A 58 23.55 -7.08 -38.67
C ALA A 58 22.69 -5.81 -38.80
N ILE A 59 23.06 -4.78 -38.03
CA ILE A 59 22.89 -3.34 -38.28
C ILE A 59 21.44 -2.86 -38.53
N ALA A 60 20.81 -2.33 -37.47
CA ALA A 60 19.78 -1.30 -37.59
C ALA A 60 20.23 -0.02 -36.85
N PRO A 61 20.04 1.18 -37.42
CA PRO A 61 20.59 2.41 -36.87
C PRO A 61 19.88 2.83 -35.57
N ILE A 62 20.67 3.31 -34.62
CA ILE A 62 20.26 3.85 -33.32
C ILE A 62 19.27 5.01 -33.52
N ILE A 63 18.00 4.79 -33.19
CA ILE A 63 17.01 5.87 -33.06
C ILE A 63 17.30 6.60 -31.75
N LYS A 64 17.62 7.90 -31.86
CA LYS A 64 17.85 8.77 -30.70
C LYS A 64 16.60 8.81 -29.80
N PRO A 65 16.73 8.75 -28.47
CA PRO A 65 15.60 8.89 -27.56
C PRO A 65 15.01 10.30 -27.64
N LYS A 66 13.68 10.40 -27.61
CA LYS A 66 12.94 11.66 -27.54
C LYS A 66 13.28 12.42 -26.24
N PRO A 67 13.35 13.77 -26.26
CA PRO A 67 13.59 14.55 -25.06
C PRO A 67 12.45 14.38 -24.05
N ARG A 68 12.80 14.13 -22.78
CA ARG A 68 11.88 14.14 -21.63
C ARG A 68 11.24 15.52 -21.53
N ASN A 69 9.91 15.54 -21.38
CA ASN A 69 9.15 16.75 -21.04
C ASN A 69 9.72 17.36 -19.74
N VAL A 70 10.03 18.65 -19.81
CA VAL A 70 10.37 19.48 -18.65
C VAL A 70 9.12 19.55 -17.75
N PRO A 71 9.23 19.37 -16.41
CA PRO A 71 8.09 19.57 -15.51
C PRO A 71 7.61 21.02 -15.63
N LYS A 72 6.31 21.22 -15.91
CA LYS A 72 5.71 22.56 -15.86
C LYS A 72 5.78 23.10 -14.42
N PRO A 73 6.03 24.40 -14.21
CA PRO A 73 5.94 25.01 -12.89
C PRO A 73 4.54 24.78 -12.32
N GLN A 74 4.46 24.26 -11.10
CA GLN A 74 3.17 24.13 -10.40
C GLN A 74 2.68 25.53 -10.03
N GLU A 75 1.55 25.96 -10.60
CA GLU A 75 0.84 27.17 -10.18
C GLU A 75 0.21 26.96 -8.79
N SER A 76 0.37 27.96 -7.93
CA SER A 76 -0.22 28.00 -6.59
C SER A 76 -1.74 27.94 -6.66
N ASP A 77 -2.39 27.32 -5.69
CA ASP A 77 -3.86 27.22 -5.65
C ASP A 77 -4.53 28.60 -5.47
N TYR A 78 -3.81 29.56 -4.88
CA TYR A 78 -4.19 30.99 -4.86
C TYR A 78 -4.33 31.56 -6.28
N ASP A 79 -3.37 31.28 -7.16
CA ASP A 79 -3.36 31.78 -8.54
C ASP A 79 -4.47 31.14 -9.37
N LYS A 80 -4.73 29.84 -9.17
CA LYS A 80 -5.84 29.15 -9.83
C LYS A 80 -7.19 29.68 -9.39
N TYR A 81 -7.34 30.00 -8.10
CA TYR A 81 -8.58 30.53 -7.54
C TYR A 81 -8.87 31.94 -8.06
N ASN A 82 -7.87 32.82 -8.09
CA ASN A 82 -8.01 34.16 -8.62
C ASN A 82 -8.22 34.17 -10.15
N LYS A 83 -7.60 33.25 -10.90
CA LYS A 83 -7.92 33.07 -12.34
C LYS A 83 -9.36 32.61 -12.57
N ARG A 84 -9.90 31.72 -11.73
CA ARG A 84 -11.32 31.32 -11.79
C ARG A 84 -12.27 32.47 -11.45
N ARG A 85 -11.91 33.31 -10.47
CA ARG A 85 -12.68 34.53 -10.14
C ARG A 85 -12.66 35.52 -11.31
N GLN A 86 -11.51 35.77 -11.90
CA GLN A 86 -11.38 36.63 -13.07
C GLN A 86 -12.13 36.09 -14.29
N ALA A 87 -12.10 34.77 -14.54
CA ALA A 87 -12.89 34.13 -15.59
C ALA A 87 -14.41 34.30 -15.38
N ASN A 88 -14.84 34.42 -14.13
CA ASN A 88 -16.22 34.69 -13.73
C ASN A 88 -16.52 36.19 -13.50
N LYS A 89 -15.61 37.10 -13.92
CA LYS A 89 -15.70 38.57 -13.75
C LYS A 89 -15.81 39.04 -12.30
N LEU A 90 -15.25 38.29 -11.37
CA LEU A 90 -15.13 38.67 -9.95
C LEU A 90 -13.72 39.20 -9.67
N GLU A 91 -13.63 40.16 -8.75
CA GLU A 91 -12.34 40.75 -8.36
C GLU A 91 -11.43 39.70 -7.70
N PRO A 92 -10.12 39.69 -8.00
CA PRO A 92 -9.16 38.79 -7.35
C PRO A 92 -9.06 39.13 -5.87
N LEU A 93 -8.96 38.10 -5.04
CA LEU A 93 -8.77 38.24 -3.60
C LEU A 93 -7.30 38.41 -3.27
N THR A 94 -7.03 39.09 -2.17
CA THR A 94 -5.70 39.10 -1.54
C THR A 94 -5.43 37.75 -0.85
N GLU A 95 -4.15 37.45 -0.58
CA GLU A 95 -3.72 36.16 -0.01
C GLU A 95 -4.37 35.89 1.36
N GLU A 96 -4.47 36.93 2.21
CA GLU A 96 -5.10 36.85 3.52
C GLU A 96 -6.62 36.56 3.45
N GLU A 97 -7.32 37.16 2.48
CA GLU A 97 -8.76 36.93 2.26
C GLU A 97 -9.05 35.56 1.63
N PHE A 98 -8.10 35.05 0.82
CA PHE A 98 -8.18 33.71 0.26
C PHE A 98 -8.05 32.63 1.34
N GLU A 99 -7.09 32.76 2.25
CA GLU A 99 -6.92 31.84 3.38
C GLU A 99 -8.14 31.83 4.31
N ALA A 100 -8.65 33.02 4.68
CA ALA A 100 -9.84 33.13 5.53
C ALA A 100 -11.09 32.46 4.92
N ARG A 101 -11.20 32.45 3.58
CA ARG A 101 -12.33 31.84 2.87
C ARG A 101 -12.18 30.34 2.70
N MET A 102 -10.95 29.82 2.62
CA MET A 102 -10.68 28.38 2.63
C MET A 102 -10.87 27.75 4.02
N ASP A 103 -10.57 28.48 5.08
CA ASP A 103 -10.81 28.06 6.47
C ASP A 103 -12.31 27.88 6.76
N GLN A 104 -13.18 28.73 6.20
CA GLN A 104 -14.63 28.61 6.36
C GLN A 104 -15.24 27.42 5.60
N LEU A 105 -14.59 26.97 4.52
CA LEU A 105 -15.04 25.84 3.71
C LEU A 105 -14.55 24.47 4.24
N SER A 106 -13.58 24.44 5.15
CA SER A 106 -13.02 23.19 5.72
C SER A 106 -13.79 22.66 6.94
N ILE A 107 -14.93 23.26 7.31
CA ILE A 107 -15.75 22.87 8.48
C ILE A 107 -16.87 21.85 8.14
N SER A 108 -17.07 21.50 6.87
CA SER A 108 -18.11 20.54 6.47
C SER A 108 -17.75 19.80 5.18
N ASP A 109 -17.11 18.63 5.28
CA ASP A 109 -17.62 17.40 4.63
C ASP A 109 -16.82 16.15 5.05
N ASP A 110 -17.54 15.03 5.00
CA ASP A 110 -17.26 13.69 5.53
C ASP A 110 -16.07 12.94 4.89
N ASP A 111 -15.46 12.06 5.71
CA ASP A 111 -14.39 11.11 5.37
C ASP A 111 -14.96 9.90 4.57
N ASP A 112 -14.44 9.66 3.36
CA ASP A 112 -14.49 8.36 2.68
C ASP A 112 -13.08 7.73 2.69
N GLU A 113 -12.99 6.50 3.18
CA GLU A 113 -11.76 5.70 3.27
C GLU A 113 -11.40 5.09 1.91
N GLU A 114 -10.16 5.31 1.42
CA GLU A 114 -9.56 4.50 0.36
C GLU A 114 -8.31 3.76 0.86
N GLU A 115 -8.25 2.48 0.51
CA GLU A 115 -7.21 1.50 0.83
C GLU A 115 -5.87 1.86 0.15
N GLU A 116 -4.77 1.88 0.94
CA GLU A 116 -3.41 2.04 0.41
C GLU A 116 -2.93 0.75 -0.28
N GLU A 117 -2.85 0.76 -1.61
CA GLU A 117 -2.12 -0.23 -2.40
C GLU A 117 -0.61 -0.17 -2.09
N GLY A 118 -0.03 -1.33 -1.79
CA GLY A 118 1.37 -1.51 -1.43
C GLY A 118 2.35 -1.15 -2.56
N GLU A 119 3.42 -0.46 -2.17
CA GLU A 119 4.52 -0.01 -3.02
C GLU A 119 5.12 -1.14 -3.87
N THR A 120 5.30 -0.83 -5.15
CA THR A 120 5.94 -1.62 -6.19
C THR A 120 7.40 -1.95 -5.84
N LEU A 121 7.71 -3.25 -5.89
CA LEU A 121 9.08 -3.78 -5.89
C LEU A 121 9.81 -3.34 -7.17
N PRO A 122 11.15 -3.18 -7.15
CA PRO A 122 11.92 -2.78 -8.32
C PRO A 122 11.83 -3.82 -9.44
N ASP A 123 11.57 -3.33 -10.66
CA ASP A 123 11.51 -4.07 -11.93
C ASP A 123 12.72 -5.01 -12.08
N ILE A 124 12.44 -6.32 -12.05
CA ILE A 124 13.29 -7.33 -12.67
C ILE A 124 13.05 -7.17 -14.18
N PRO A 125 14.09 -7.16 -15.04
CA PRO A 125 13.88 -6.99 -16.47
C PRO A 125 13.02 -8.15 -16.99
N GLU A 126 11.76 -7.85 -17.31
CA GLU A 126 10.91 -8.72 -18.10
C GLU A 126 11.54 -8.84 -19.49
N ALA A 127 12.15 -9.99 -19.75
CA ALA A 127 12.57 -10.39 -21.08
C ALA A 127 11.31 -10.54 -21.95
N SER A 128 11.07 -9.53 -22.77
CA SER A 128 10.26 -9.63 -23.98
C SER A 128 10.94 -10.60 -24.95
N ASP A 129 10.54 -11.87 -24.97
CA ASP A 129 10.21 -12.62 -26.19
C ASP A 129 9.93 -14.11 -25.91
N GLY A 130 9.07 -14.70 -26.75
CA GLY A 130 8.43 -15.99 -26.55
C GLY A 130 9.39 -17.20 -26.51
N ALA A 131 9.63 -17.70 -25.31
CA ALA A 131 9.70 -19.09 -24.91
C ALA A 131 9.88 -19.08 -23.39
N GLN A 132 8.88 -19.54 -22.60
CA GLN A 132 9.03 -19.61 -21.15
C GLN A 132 10.01 -20.72 -20.77
N THR A 133 11.30 -20.39 -20.84
CA THR A 133 12.39 -21.21 -20.32
C THR A 133 12.54 -20.89 -18.84
N THR A 134 12.36 -21.89 -17.97
CA THR A 134 12.66 -21.71 -16.55
C THR A 134 14.17 -21.64 -16.36
N SER A 135 14.64 -20.83 -15.42
CA SER A 135 16.06 -20.60 -15.18
C SER A 135 16.48 -21.18 -13.84
N ILE A 136 17.65 -21.81 -13.76
CA ILE A 136 18.17 -22.38 -12.51
C ILE A 136 19.15 -21.40 -11.86
N SER A 137 18.98 -21.12 -10.57
CA SER A 137 19.91 -20.29 -9.80
C SER A 137 19.85 -20.54 -8.29
N PHE A 138 20.96 -20.25 -7.60
CA PHE A 138 21.04 -20.20 -6.14
C PHE A 138 20.27 -19.01 -5.52
N ILE A 139 19.79 -18.05 -6.33
CA ILE A 139 19.05 -16.87 -5.85
C ILE A 139 17.55 -17.15 -5.69
N TYR A 140 17.01 -18.13 -6.42
CA TYR A 140 15.59 -18.47 -6.49
C TYR A 140 15.08 -19.26 -5.26
N THR A 141 15.40 -18.79 -4.06
CA THR A 141 15.09 -19.45 -2.78
C THR A 141 13.75 -19.01 -2.17
N ARG A 142 12.96 -18.17 -2.86
CA ARG A 142 11.75 -17.46 -2.36
C ARG A 142 11.93 -16.69 -1.05
N SER A 143 13.17 -16.55 -0.60
CA SER A 143 13.53 -15.94 0.67
C SER A 143 14.67 -14.93 0.44
N PRO A 144 14.86 -13.99 1.38
CA PRO A 144 16.01 -13.09 1.34
C PRO A 144 17.34 -13.80 1.69
N CYS A 145 17.34 -15.12 1.83
CA CYS A 145 18.48 -15.94 2.20
C CYS A 145 18.99 -16.78 1.03
N ILE A 146 20.28 -17.11 1.08
CA ILE A 146 20.92 -18.18 0.33
C ILE A 146 20.90 -19.43 1.21
N LEU A 147 20.60 -20.57 0.60
CA LEU A 147 20.47 -21.85 1.28
C LEU A 147 21.68 -22.75 0.99
N PHE A 148 22.15 -23.43 2.04
CA PHE A 148 23.27 -24.36 1.99
C PHE A 148 22.85 -25.68 2.62
N ASN A 149 23.03 -26.77 1.89
CA ASN A 149 22.89 -28.11 2.42
C ASN A 149 24.13 -28.46 3.26
N SER A 150 23.97 -29.31 4.26
CA SER A 150 25.07 -29.80 5.09
C SER A 150 24.83 -31.24 5.51
N SER A 151 25.90 -32.04 5.53
CA SER A 151 25.87 -33.41 6.05
C SER A 151 25.61 -33.49 7.56
N LEU A 152 25.70 -32.36 8.27
CA LEU A 152 25.46 -32.27 9.72
C LEU A 152 23.97 -32.09 10.06
N LEU A 153 23.13 -31.77 9.07
CA LEU A 153 21.69 -31.59 9.23
C LEU A 153 20.92 -32.74 8.58
N PRO A 154 19.71 -33.06 9.05
CA PRO A 154 18.85 -34.00 8.35
C PRO A 154 18.40 -33.43 6.99
N HIS A 155 17.99 -34.32 6.07
CA HIS A 155 17.68 -33.97 4.67
C HIS A 155 16.54 -32.95 4.50
N ASP A 156 15.70 -32.76 5.52
CA ASP A 156 14.59 -31.79 5.53
C ASP A 156 15.04 -30.36 5.89
N LYS A 157 16.29 -30.18 6.35
CA LYS A 157 16.79 -28.91 6.88
C LYS A 157 18.06 -28.46 6.19
N CYS A 158 18.19 -27.15 6.04
CA CYS A 158 19.36 -26.50 5.47
C CYS A 158 19.80 -25.29 6.30
N PHE A 159 21.04 -24.87 6.10
CA PHE A 159 21.54 -23.62 6.65
C PHE A 159 21.16 -22.46 5.73
N SER A 160 20.77 -21.34 6.32
CA SER A 160 20.43 -20.11 5.63
C SER A 160 21.32 -18.95 6.06
N VAL A 161 21.71 -18.13 5.08
CA VAL A 161 22.46 -16.90 5.26
C VAL A 161 21.83 -15.80 4.45
N TYR A 162 21.71 -14.59 5.00
CA TYR A 162 21.14 -13.47 4.26
C TYR A 162 22.00 -13.08 3.06
N LYS A 163 21.33 -12.83 1.92
CA LYS A 163 21.94 -12.31 0.68
C LYS A 163 22.74 -11.01 0.93
N THR A 164 22.23 -10.17 1.83
CA THR A 164 22.87 -8.90 2.24
C THR A 164 24.15 -9.09 3.05
N THR A 165 24.28 -10.19 3.81
CA THR A 165 25.51 -10.52 4.56
C THR A 165 26.62 -10.99 3.63
N LEU A 166 26.26 -11.71 2.56
CA LEU A 166 27.18 -12.28 1.56
C LEU A 166 27.49 -11.36 0.38
N ASP A 167 26.93 -10.15 0.36
CA ASP A 167 27.09 -9.18 -0.75
C ASP A 167 26.68 -9.73 -2.13
N VAL A 168 25.63 -10.56 -2.16
CA VAL A 168 25.09 -11.11 -3.41
C VAL A 168 24.32 -10.01 -4.15
N SER A 169 24.87 -9.51 -5.25
CA SER A 169 24.24 -8.48 -6.10
C SER A 169 23.76 -9.00 -7.46
N GLY A 170 24.00 -10.27 -7.78
CA GLY A 170 23.59 -10.88 -9.06
C GLY A 170 24.03 -12.34 -9.21
N PHE A 171 23.77 -12.91 -10.38
CA PHE A 171 24.01 -14.33 -10.71
C PHE A 171 25.50 -14.73 -10.76
N ASP A 172 26.40 -13.77 -10.95
CA ASP A 172 27.85 -14.00 -10.97
C ASP A 172 28.50 -13.97 -9.59
N SER A 173 27.71 -13.77 -8.53
CA SER A 173 28.24 -13.78 -7.16
C SER A 173 28.57 -15.22 -6.73
N GLU A 174 29.72 -15.40 -6.06
CA GLU A 174 30.17 -16.70 -5.54
C GLU A 174 29.96 -16.78 -4.01
N PRO A 175 28.74 -17.08 -3.52
CA PRO A 175 28.41 -16.97 -2.09
C PRO A 175 29.26 -17.91 -1.22
N PHE A 176 29.60 -19.09 -1.72
CA PHE A 176 30.44 -20.06 -1.01
C PHE A 176 31.88 -19.55 -0.82
N LYS A 177 32.45 -18.89 -1.84
CA LYS A 177 33.78 -18.28 -1.76
C LYS A 177 33.79 -17.12 -0.77
N THR A 178 32.72 -16.31 -0.73
CA THR A 178 32.58 -15.24 0.25
C THR A 178 32.57 -15.77 1.69
N ILE A 179 31.79 -16.84 1.96
CA ILE A 179 31.77 -17.48 3.29
C ILE A 179 33.15 -18.03 3.66
N LYS A 180 33.83 -18.71 2.72
CA LYS A 180 35.20 -19.20 2.94
C LYS A 180 36.17 -18.04 3.22
N ALA A 181 36.07 -16.96 2.45
CA ALA A 181 36.91 -15.78 2.63
C ALA A 181 36.72 -15.15 4.03
N PHE A 182 35.49 -15.12 4.57
CA PHE A 182 35.25 -14.63 5.93
C PHE A 182 35.93 -15.49 7.01
N ASN A 183 36.19 -16.77 6.74
CA ASN A 183 36.71 -17.74 7.70
C ASN A 183 38.19 -18.10 7.50
N THR A 184 38.89 -17.44 6.58
CA THR A 184 40.35 -17.55 6.44
C THR A 184 41.07 -17.11 7.71
N LEU A 185 42.21 -17.72 8.05
CA LEU A 185 43.03 -17.40 9.23
C LEU A 185 43.31 -15.89 9.37
N GLN A 186 43.74 -15.23 8.29
CA GLN A 186 43.98 -13.78 8.27
C GLN A 186 42.73 -12.95 8.64
N MET A 187 41.55 -13.41 8.25
CA MET A 187 40.28 -12.74 8.54
C MET A 187 39.82 -12.99 9.97
N LYS A 188 40.08 -14.19 10.51
CA LYS A 188 39.85 -14.54 11.93
C LYS A 188 40.76 -13.69 12.85
N GLU A 189 42.01 -13.44 12.48
CA GLU A 189 42.95 -12.61 13.24
C GLU A 189 42.58 -11.11 13.23
N THR A 190 42.12 -10.60 12.08
CA THR A 190 41.74 -9.19 11.92
C THR A 190 40.30 -8.87 12.37
N LEU A 191 39.56 -9.87 12.88
CA LEU A 191 38.15 -9.77 13.23
C LEU A 191 37.83 -8.65 14.24
N SER A 192 38.76 -8.33 15.15
CA SER A 192 38.59 -7.21 16.11
C SER A 192 38.64 -5.83 15.46
N GLN A 193 39.27 -5.70 14.29
CA GLN A 193 39.38 -4.44 13.55
C GLN A 193 38.20 -4.23 12.60
N ARG A 194 37.51 -5.31 12.23
CA ARG A 194 36.36 -5.29 11.32
C ARG A 194 35.10 -4.84 12.04
N MET A 195 34.36 -3.93 11.40
CA MET A 195 33.18 -3.30 11.98
C MET A 195 32.01 -3.23 11.00
N SER A 196 30.80 -3.15 11.54
CA SER A 196 29.60 -2.82 10.77
C SER A 196 28.72 -1.85 11.54
N ALA A 197 28.02 -1.00 10.80
CA ALA A 197 27.12 -0.01 11.37
C ALA A 197 25.66 -0.45 11.20
N LEU A 198 24.85 -0.25 12.25
CA LEU A 198 23.42 -0.50 12.23
C LEU A 198 22.70 0.77 12.65
N PHE A 199 21.77 1.23 11.81
CA PHE A 199 20.95 2.41 12.07
C PHE A 199 19.48 2.09 11.86
N MET A 200 18.66 2.45 12.84
CA MET A 200 17.22 2.30 12.80
C MET A 200 16.57 3.62 13.21
N ILE A 201 15.67 4.14 12.36
CA ILE A 201 14.92 5.35 12.60
C ILE A 201 13.45 5.17 12.20
N GLY A 202 12.54 5.56 13.09
CA GLY A 202 11.11 5.47 12.83
C GLY A 202 10.25 5.95 14.00
N GLY A 203 9.15 6.65 13.70
CA GLY A 203 8.23 7.15 14.72
C GLY A 203 8.88 8.06 15.77
N GLY A 204 9.92 8.81 15.37
CA GLY A 204 10.68 9.67 16.27
C GLY A 204 11.70 8.95 17.15
N HIS A 205 11.87 7.63 17.00
CA HIS A 205 12.92 6.86 17.65
C HIS A 205 14.12 6.75 16.75
N PHE A 206 15.31 6.92 17.33
CA PHE A 206 16.58 6.61 16.69
C PHE A 206 17.36 5.63 17.55
N ALA A 207 17.94 4.61 16.90
CA ALA A 207 18.93 3.72 17.48
C ALA A 207 20.05 3.48 16.47
N GLY A 208 21.28 3.78 16.88
CA GLY A 208 22.49 3.54 16.09
C GLY A 208 23.53 2.77 16.89
N ALA A 209 24.27 1.87 16.24
CA ALA A 209 25.44 1.23 16.82
C ALA A 209 26.51 0.91 15.77
N ILE A 210 27.77 1.00 16.18
CA ILE A 210 28.91 0.41 15.48
C ILE A 210 29.30 -0.85 16.24
N ILE A 211 29.32 -1.97 15.53
CA ILE A 211 29.49 -3.32 16.08
C ILE A 211 30.82 -3.87 15.58
N SER A 212 31.64 -4.40 16.49
CA SER A 212 32.82 -5.18 16.12
C SER A 212 32.40 -6.58 15.73
N HIS A 213 33.02 -7.12 14.68
CA HIS A 213 32.76 -8.50 14.26
C HIS A 213 33.30 -9.53 15.25
N LYS A 214 34.17 -9.16 16.20
CA LYS A 214 34.63 -10.05 17.27
C LYS A 214 33.60 -10.13 18.41
N PRO A 215 32.97 -11.30 18.65
CA PRO A 215 32.03 -11.46 19.76
C PRO A 215 32.72 -11.35 21.12
N ILE A 216 31.96 -10.90 22.12
CA ILE A 216 32.38 -10.94 23.53
C ILE A 216 32.20 -12.37 24.06
N ALA A 217 33.19 -12.86 24.79
CA ALA A 217 33.09 -14.16 25.46
C ALA A 217 32.01 -14.11 26.55
N THR A 218 31.00 -14.98 26.45
CA THR A 218 29.89 -15.07 27.41
C THR A 218 30.02 -16.28 28.35
N LYS A 219 31.20 -16.92 28.38
CA LYS A 219 31.48 -18.07 29.24
C LYS A 219 31.39 -17.64 30.71
N GLY A 220 30.45 -18.23 31.44
CA GLY A 220 30.18 -17.92 32.85
C GLY A 220 29.00 -16.96 33.09
N ASN A 221 28.42 -16.39 32.04
CA ASN A 221 27.20 -15.60 32.17
C ASN A 221 25.99 -16.51 32.39
N LYS A 222 25.03 -16.05 33.19
CA LYS A 222 23.74 -16.73 33.39
C LYS A 222 22.75 -16.27 32.32
N GLY A 223 21.94 -17.19 31.80
CA GLY A 223 20.88 -16.90 30.85
C GLY A 223 20.57 -18.08 29.94
N THR A 224 19.50 -17.94 29.17
CA THR A 224 19.19 -18.87 28.08
C THR A 224 20.22 -18.74 26.94
N PRO A 225 20.36 -19.75 26.06
CA PRO A 225 21.28 -19.65 24.92
C PRO A 225 21.04 -18.42 24.03
N GLU A 226 19.77 -17.99 23.89
CA GLU A 226 19.41 -16.80 23.12
C GLU A 226 19.86 -15.50 23.81
N GLU A 227 19.73 -15.41 25.13
CA GLU A 227 20.21 -14.26 25.91
C GLU A 227 21.74 -14.18 25.88
N LEU A 228 22.43 -15.33 25.99
CA LEU A 228 23.88 -15.39 25.85
C LEU A 228 24.33 -14.93 24.45
N ARG A 229 23.57 -15.27 23.40
CA ARG A 229 23.82 -14.77 22.04
C ARG A 229 23.66 -13.26 21.93
N LEU A 230 22.66 -12.67 22.57
CA LEU A 230 22.47 -11.20 22.59
C LEU A 230 23.58 -10.48 23.39
N GLN A 231 24.06 -11.11 24.48
CA GLN A 231 25.15 -10.60 25.29
C GLN A 231 26.51 -10.66 24.57
N SER A 232 26.69 -11.61 23.64
CA SER A 232 27.94 -11.73 22.87
C SER A 232 28.16 -10.59 21.87
N VAL A 233 27.16 -9.76 21.60
CA VAL A 233 27.27 -8.64 20.65
C VAL A 233 28.14 -7.53 21.22
N ASN A 234 29.23 -7.22 20.49
CA ASN A 234 30.22 -6.23 20.89
C ASN A 234 29.96 -4.85 20.28
N PHE A 235 29.37 -3.94 21.06
CA PHE A 235 29.18 -2.55 20.65
C PHE A 235 30.44 -1.72 20.92
N VAL A 236 31.05 -1.20 19.85
CA VAL A 236 32.16 -0.24 19.94
C VAL A 236 31.61 1.11 20.40
N VAL A 237 30.58 1.60 19.72
CA VAL A 237 29.79 2.77 20.14
C VAL A 237 28.32 2.51 19.85
N HIS A 238 27.43 3.00 20.70
CA HIS A 238 25.98 2.92 20.46
C HIS A 238 25.29 4.14 21.07
N LYS A 239 24.16 4.54 20.48
CA LYS A 239 23.36 5.66 20.96
C LYS A 239 21.89 5.44 20.58
N THR A 240 21.00 5.76 21.51
CA THR A 240 19.56 5.76 21.29
C THR A 240 18.96 7.04 21.85
N PHE A 241 18.02 7.64 21.15
CA PHE A 241 17.25 8.79 21.63
C PHE A 241 15.88 8.84 20.97
N HIS A 242 14.99 9.65 21.52
CA HIS A 242 13.62 9.79 21.05
C HIS A 242 13.16 11.24 21.09
N ARG A 243 12.48 11.66 20.03
CA ARG A 243 11.70 12.89 19.98
C ARG A 243 10.26 12.58 19.58
N TYR A 244 9.31 13.27 20.19
CA TYR A 244 7.89 13.08 19.88
C TYR A 244 7.57 13.73 18.53
N THR A 245 7.49 12.92 17.47
CA THR A 245 7.25 13.39 16.09
C THR A 245 5.88 12.97 15.52
N THR A 246 5.15 12.08 16.20
CA THR A 246 3.90 11.49 15.69
C THR A 246 2.69 11.87 16.53
N ARG A 247 1.47 11.72 15.97
CA ARG A 247 0.20 11.93 16.71
C ARG A 247 -0.14 10.70 17.54
N ARG A 248 -0.57 10.90 18.79
CA ARG A 248 -1.09 9.79 19.62
C ARG A 248 -2.34 9.24 18.92
N LYS A 249 -2.34 7.92 18.65
CA LYS A 249 -3.39 7.09 17.99
C LYS A 249 -3.39 7.00 16.46
N GLN A 250 -2.97 8.01 15.71
CA GLN A 250 -3.01 7.96 14.23
C GLN A 250 -1.78 7.26 13.61
N GLY A 251 -0.65 7.18 14.34
CA GLY A 251 0.59 6.67 13.74
C GLY A 251 1.13 7.58 12.63
N GLY A 252 2.27 7.22 12.02
CA GLY A 252 2.87 7.98 10.91
C GLY A 252 3.68 9.24 11.31
N SER A 253 4.69 9.58 10.52
CA SER A 253 5.44 10.84 10.68
C SER A 253 4.62 12.04 10.22
N GLN A 254 4.86 13.22 10.80
CA GLN A 254 4.14 14.44 10.41
C GLN A 254 4.46 14.81 8.95
N SER A 255 5.71 14.64 8.53
CA SER A 255 6.13 14.80 7.13
C SER A 255 5.37 13.89 6.15
N ALA A 256 5.08 12.64 6.52
CA ALA A 256 4.30 11.75 5.66
C ALA A 256 2.84 12.21 5.57
N SER A 257 2.23 12.60 6.69
CA SER A 257 0.88 13.18 6.71
C SER A 257 0.80 14.48 5.92
N ASP A 258 1.81 15.35 6.00
CA ASP A 258 1.84 16.62 5.27
C ASP A 258 1.94 16.40 3.76
N ASN A 259 2.67 15.37 3.32
CA ASN A 259 2.75 14.99 1.91
C ASN A 259 1.46 14.35 1.39
N ALA A 260 0.78 13.54 2.21
CA ALA A 260 -0.42 12.81 1.80
C ALA A 260 -1.71 13.66 1.86
N ARG A 261 -1.90 14.40 2.97
CA ARG A 261 -3.15 15.13 3.27
C ARG A 261 -2.98 16.64 3.27
N GLY A 262 -1.81 17.13 2.85
CA GLY A 262 -1.49 18.55 2.86
C GLY A 262 -0.96 19.05 4.21
N LYS A 263 -0.32 20.22 4.15
CA LYS A 263 0.42 20.80 5.28
C LYS A 263 -0.54 21.42 6.30
N ALA A 264 -0.84 20.70 7.38
CA ALA A 264 -1.69 21.23 8.46
C ALA A 264 -1.01 22.38 9.25
N ASN A 265 -1.73 23.47 9.51
CA ASN A 265 -1.21 24.67 10.19
C ASN A 265 -1.66 24.78 11.67
N SER A 266 -1.47 23.71 12.44
CA SER A 266 -1.77 23.69 13.88
C SER A 266 -0.50 23.82 14.74
N ALA A 267 -0.62 24.33 15.97
CA ALA A 267 0.49 24.35 16.92
C ALA A 267 1.09 22.94 17.15
N GLY A 268 0.25 21.90 17.14
CA GLY A 268 0.68 20.50 17.28
C GLY A 268 1.44 19.96 16.06
N SER A 269 1.06 20.33 14.84
CA SER A 269 1.78 19.94 13.62
C SER A 269 3.11 20.69 13.52
N SER A 270 3.15 21.98 13.85
CA SER A 270 4.40 22.76 13.90
C SER A 270 5.40 22.20 14.91
N LEU A 271 4.97 21.82 16.12
CA LEU A 271 5.86 21.21 17.11
C LEU A 271 6.44 19.87 16.63
N ARG A 272 5.65 19.06 15.93
CA ARG A 272 6.16 17.79 15.37
C ARG A 272 7.15 18.00 14.24
N ARG A 273 6.92 18.97 13.35
CA ARG A 273 7.89 19.36 12.31
C ARG A 273 9.20 19.82 12.91
N TYR A 274 9.14 20.66 13.95
CA TYR A 274 10.32 21.10 14.69
C TYR A 274 11.07 19.90 15.32
N ASN A 275 10.35 18.98 15.96
CA ASN A 275 10.94 17.78 16.55
C ASN A 275 11.55 16.85 15.50
N GLU A 276 10.94 16.73 14.32
CA GLU A 276 11.51 15.99 13.19
C GLU A 276 12.84 16.62 12.74
N GLN A 277 12.87 17.94 12.54
CA GLN A 277 14.08 18.68 12.16
C GLN A 277 15.18 18.57 13.21
N ALA A 278 14.84 18.72 14.50
CA ALA A 278 15.77 18.56 15.60
C ALA A 278 16.33 17.13 15.65
N LEU A 279 15.47 16.11 15.43
CA LEU A 279 15.91 14.71 15.36
C LEU A 279 16.90 14.51 14.20
N GLN A 280 16.60 15.08 13.03
CA GLN A 280 17.48 15.01 11.87
C GLN A 280 18.86 15.64 12.17
N GLN A 281 18.90 16.82 12.77
CA GLN A 281 20.14 17.50 13.12
C GLN A 281 20.97 16.70 14.14
N GLU A 282 20.32 16.15 15.18
CA GLU A 282 21.00 15.30 16.17
C GLU A 282 21.59 14.04 15.55
N VAL A 283 20.86 13.41 14.61
CA VAL A 283 21.36 12.24 13.87
C VAL A 283 22.54 12.62 12.99
N GLU A 284 22.47 13.72 12.25
CA GLU A 284 23.56 14.19 11.38
C GLU A 284 24.83 14.50 12.19
N GLN A 285 24.70 15.20 13.32
CA GLN A 285 25.81 15.47 14.24
C GLN A 285 26.41 14.18 14.82
N LEU A 286 25.57 13.22 15.21
CA LEU A 286 26.04 11.93 15.70
C LEU A 286 26.83 11.19 14.62
N LEU A 287 26.30 11.08 13.40
CA LEU A 287 26.97 10.40 12.30
C LEU A 287 28.30 11.07 11.97
N GLN A 288 28.37 12.41 12.02
CA GLN A 288 29.62 13.13 11.83
C GLN A 288 30.65 12.80 12.92
N SER A 289 30.23 12.72 14.19
CA SER A 289 31.11 12.28 15.28
C SER A 289 31.59 10.82 15.12
N TRP A 290 30.78 9.99 14.45
CA TRP A 290 31.08 8.58 14.20
C TRP A 290 31.81 8.34 12.87
N LYS A 291 32.08 9.38 12.08
CA LYS A 291 32.76 9.27 10.79
C LYS A 291 34.04 8.42 10.83
N PRO A 292 34.96 8.55 11.82
CA PRO A 292 36.16 7.73 11.89
C PRO A 292 35.90 6.22 12.05
N TYR A 293 34.76 5.85 12.66
CA TYR A 293 34.33 4.47 12.79
C TYR A 293 33.59 4.00 11.53
N LEU A 294 32.75 4.86 10.94
CA LEU A 294 32.01 4.58 9.71
C LEU A 294 32.92 4.35 8.52
N ASP A 295 34.03 5.08 8.42
CA ASP A 295 35.02 4.90 7.35
C ASP A 295 35.69 3.52 7.41
N LYS A 296 35.77 2.90 8.60
CA LYS A 296 36.28 1.54 8.82
C LYS A 296 35.20 0.44 8.72
N CYS A 297 33.93 0.81 8.60
CA CYS A 297 32.84 -0.15 8.50
C CYS A 297 32.80 -0.78 7.11
N GLU A 298 32.61 -2.09 7.06
CA GLU A 298 32.45 -2.86 5.82
C GLU A 298 31.03 -2.74 5.27
N LYS A 299 30.05 -2.78 6.17
CA LYS A 299 28.63 -2.78 5.87
C LYS A 299 27.90 -1.79 6.76
N ILE A 300 26.93 -1.09 6.17
CA ILE A 300 26.09 -0.11 6.85
C ILE A 300 24.63 -0.50 6.63
N PHE A 301 24.02 -1.09 7.66
CA PHE A 301 22.62 -1.51 7.61
C PHE A 301 21.71 -0.37 8.08
N ILE A 302 20.75 0.01 7.24
CA ILE A 302 19.84 1.12 7.50
C ILE A 302 18.39 0.63 7.45
N LYS A 303 17.63 0.98 8.48
CA LYS A 303 16.16 0.96 8.49
C LYS A 303 15.66 2.39 8.65
N ALA A 304 15.04 2.92 7.61
CA ALA A 304 14.36 4.20 7.65
C ALA A 304 12.99 4.06 6.97
N ASN A 305 11.93 4.39 7.69
CA ASN A 305 10.58 4.41 7.13
C ASN A 305 10.28 5.82 6.60
N GLY A 306 10.01 5.95 5.30
CA GLY A 306 9.70 7.22 4.65
C GLY A 306 10.94 8.03 4.21
N ALA A 307 10.73 8.90 3.23
CA ALA A 307 11.79 9.70 2.60
C ALA A 307 12.51 10.63 3.60
N TYR A 308 11.78 11.18 4.57
CA TYR A 308 12.34 12.08 5.58
C TYR A 308 13.40 11.39 6.44
N SER A 309 13.06 10.23 7.01
CA SER A 309 13.97 9.45 7.85
C SER A 309 15.18 8.92 7.07
N HIS A 310 15.01 8.58 5.79
CA HIS A 310 16.13 8.19 4.94
C HIS A 310 17.11 9.36 4.73
N LYS A 311 16.59 10.57 4.49
CA LYS A 311 17.39 11.79 4.35
C LYS A 311 18.14 12.17 5.63
N SER A 312 17.64 11.79 6.81
CA SER A 312 18.33 12.01 8.08
C SER A 312 19.60 11.17 8.24
N LEU A 313 19.67 10.00 7.60
CA LEU A 313 20.82 9.10 7.68
C LEU A 313 21.76 9.23 6.50
N VAL A 314 21.20 9.47 5.32
CA VAL A 314 21.95 9.53 4.06
C VAL A 314 21.72 10.89 3.41
N SER A 315 22.80 11.65 3.27
CA SER A 315 22.74 13.01 2.73
C SER A 315 23.46 13.11 1.38
N LYS A 316 23.00 14.04 0.54
CA LYS A 316 23.62 14.39 -0.74
C LYS A 316 24.73 15.44 -0.58
N ASN A 317 24.89 16.00 0.62
CA ASN A 317 25.82 17.10 0.87
C ASN A 317 27.28 16.62 0.80
N THR A 318 28.13 17.43 0.17
CA THR A 318 29.58 17.23 0.11
C THR A 318 30.15 17.35 1.53
N GLY A 319 30.55 16.22 2.12
CA GLY A 319 31.02 16.13 3.51
C GLY A 319 30.12 15.34 4.47
N ALA A 320 29.01 14.77 3.98
CA ALA A 320 28.18 13.86 4.76
C ALA A 320 28.98 12.65 5.28
N ALA A 321 28.64 12.18 6.48
CA ALA A 321 29.20 10.95 7.04
C ALA A 321 28.84 9.71 6.21
N ILE A 322 27.65 9.69 5.60
CA ILE A 322 27.15 8.64 4.70
C ILE A 322 26.54 9.30 3.46
N SER A 323 27.11 8.98 2.29
CA SER A 323 26.71 9.57 1.00
C SER A 323 25.63 8.78 0.28
N VAL A 324 24.77 9.46 -0.48
CA VAL A 324 23.81 8.82 -1.39
C VAL A 324 24.58 8.05 -2.48
N GLY A 325 24.42 6.72 -2.50
CA GLY A 325 25.11 5.84 -3.44
C GLY A 325 26.33 5.09 -2.87
N ASP A 326 26.59 5.19 -1.57
CA ASP A 326 27.62 4.37 -0.92
C ASP A 326 27.29 2.86 -1.07
N LYS A 327 28.20 2.13 -1.73
CA LYS A 327 28.07 0.69 -2.01
C LYS A 327 28.04 -0.18 -0.75
N ARG A 328 28.32 0.36 0.44
CA ARG A 328 28.25 -0.36 1.73
C ARG A 328 26.86 -0.31 2.35
N ILE A 329 25.98 0.57 1.87
CA ILE A 329 24.62 0.70 2.40
C ILE A 329 23.81 -0.55 2.03
N ARG A 330 23.13 -1.12 3.01
CA ARG A 330 22.23 -2.27 2.89
C ARG A 330 20.96 -2.01 3.67
N LEU A 331 19.85 -2.57 3.21
CA LEU A 331 18.62 -2.63 3.99
C LEU A 331 18.62 -3.89 4.87
N PHE A 332 17.85 -3.84 5.96
CA PHE A 332 17.61 -5.04 6.77
C PHE A 332 16.72 -6.03 5.97
N PRO A 333 17.17 -7.28 5.79
CA PRO A 333 16.45 -8.29 5.00
C PRO A 333 15.33 -8.99 5.78
N PHE A 334 14.88 -8.39 6.88
CA PHE A 334 13.82 -8.91 7.75
C PHE A 334 13.09 -7.75 8.42
N THR A 335 11.92 -8.05 8.96
CA THR A 335 11.12 -7.08 9.71
C THR A 335 11.80 -6.76 11.05
N THR A 336 12.05 -5.48 11.28
CA THR A 336 12.64 -4.96 12.53
C THR A 336 11.57 -4.39 13.45
N LYS A 337 11.76 -4.48 14.76
CA LYS A 337 10.88 -3.86 15.77
C LYS A 337 11.24 -2.39 16.00
N ARG A 338 10.67 -1.78 17.06
CA ARG A 338 10.95 -0.40 17.46
C ARG A 338 12.47 -0.18 17.67
N PRO A 339 13.05 0.94 17.17
CA PRO A 339 14.46 1.24 17.34
C PRO A 339 14.85 1.30 18.83
N THR A 340 15.63 0.32 19.29
CA THR A 340 16.14 0.22 20.66
C THR A 340 17.51 -0.46 20.65
N THR A 341 18.28 -0.33 21.73
CA THR A 341 19.56 -1.03 21.88
C THR A 341 19.41 -2.55 21.80
N MET A 342 18.32 -3.10 22.35
CA MET A 342 18.03 -4.54 22.30
C MET A 342 17.71 -4.99 20.87
N GLU A 343 16.96 -4.18 20.11
CA GLU A 343 16.66 -4.47 18.72
C GLU A 343 17.92 -4.45 17.85
N LEU A 344 18.87 -3.55 18.11
CA LEU A 344 20.17 -3.55 17.44
C LEU A 344 20.96 -4.85 17.72
N ARG A 345 20.95 -5.34 18.98
CA ARG A 345 21.57 -6.63 19.33
C ARG A 345 20.90 -7.79 18.60
N ARG A 346 19.57 -7.85 18.65
CA ARG A 346 18.76 -8.87 17.96
C ARG A 346 19.06 -8.87 16.46
N ALA A 347 19.02 -7.70 15.82
CA ALA A 347 19.26 -7.57 14.39
C ALA A 347 20.68 -7.99 13.99
N TRP A 348 21.69 -7.67 14.80
CA TRP A 348 23.05 -8.17 14.55
C TRP A 348 23.14 -9.69 14.68
N CYS A 349 22.56 -10.27 15.75
CA CYS A 349 22.51 -11.73 15.88
C CYS A 349 21.79 -12.41 14.71
N GLU A 350 20.74 -11.77 14.19
CA GLU A 350 19.99 -12.28 13.05
C GLU A 350 20.82 -12.27 11.76
N LEU A 351 21.64 -11.22 11.55
CA LEU A 351 22.50 -11.06 10.36
C LEU A 351 23.78 -11.90 10.39
N SER A 352 24.32 -12.17 11.59
CA SER A 352 25.68 -12.68 11.78
C SER A 352 25.76 -14.17 12.13
N TYR A 353 24.63 -14.88 12.21
CA TYR A 353 24.58 -16.31 12.50
C TYR A 353 23.86 -17.08 11.39
N LEU A 354 24.35 -18.29 11.09
CA LEU A 354 23.62 -19.26 10.26
C LEU A 354 22.33 -19.65 10.96
N LYS A 355 21.24 -19.75 10.19
CA LYS A 355 19.96 -20.24 10.70
C LYS A 355 19.59 -21.56 10.04
N VAL A 356 19.15 -22.51 10.86
CA VAL A 356 18.57 -23.76 10.37
C VAL A 356 17.13 -23.47 9.97
N VAL A 357 16.80 -23.73 8.72
CA VAL A 357 15.47 -23.58 8.13
C VAL A 357 15.12 -24.85 7.36
N ASP A 358 13.83 -25.09 7.17
CA ASP A 358 13.37 -26.21 6.37
C ASP A 358 13.61 -25.92 4.88
N VAL A 359 13.90 -26.97 4.11
CA VAL A 359 14.06 -26.87 2.65
C VAL A 359 12.72 -26.45 2.03
N PRO A 360 12.69 -25.43 1.15
CA PRO A 360 11.44 -25.00 0.50
C PRO A 360 10.72 -26.15 -0.20
N GLU A 361 9.40 -26.23 -0.04
CA GLU A 361 8.58 -27.25 -0.72
C GLU A 361 8.51 -27.00 -2.24
N ASP A 362 8.57 -28.09 -3.01
CA ASP A 362 8.47 -28.07 -4.46
C ASP A 362 7.06 -27.71 -4.92
N ASN A 363 6.93 -26.69 -5.76
CA ASN A 363 5.65 -26.15 -6.20
C ASN A 363 5.27 -26.59 -7.63
N ARG A 364 5.78 -27.72 -8.09
CA ARG A 364 5.61 -28.22 -9.45
C ARG A 364 4.15 -28.29 -9.89
N ALA A 365 3.24 -28.80 -9.05
CA ALA A 365 1.82 -28.90 -9.37
C ALA A 365 1.09 -27.54 -9.43
N ALA A 366 1.56 -26.54 -8.69
CA ALA A 366 1.03 -25.18 -8.76
C ALA A 366 1.52 -24.48 -10.03
N PHE A 367 2.82 -24.61 -10.34
CA PHE A 367 3.43 -24.08 -11.55
C PHE A 367 2.80 -24.69 -12.81
N GLU A 368 2.59 -26.01 -12.86
CA GLU A 368 1.92 -26.68 -13.99
C GLU A 368 0.47 -26.21 -14.18
N ARG A 369 -0.27 -25.94 -13.09
CA ARG A 369 -1.64 -25.38 -13.17
C ARG A 369 -1.62 -23.95 -13.72
N GLU A 370 -0.66 -23.15 -13.30
CA GLU A 370 -0.51 -21.78 -13.78
C GLU A 370 -0.07 -21.72 -15.25
N MET A 371 0.86 -22.58 -15.66
CA MET A 371 1.25 -22.75 -17.06
C MET A 371 0.04 -23.13 -17.92
N LYS A 372 -0.76 -24.12 -17.49
CA LYS A 372 -1.99 -24.51 -18.21
C LYS A 372 -3.02 -23.37 -18.27
N ARG A 373 -3.16 -22.59 -17.19
CA ARG A 373 -4.02 -21.39 -17.16
C ARG A 373 -3.53 -20.34 -18.15
N ASN A 374 -2.23 -20.05 -18.19
CA ASN A 374 -1.65 -19.06 -19.08
C ASN A 374 -1.72 -19.53 -20.54
N GLU A 375 -1.48 -20.81 -20.81
CA GLU A 375 -1.68 -21.41 -22.13
C GLU A 375 -3.15 -21.32 -22.57
N PHE A 376 -4.09 -21.54 -21.64
CA PHE A 376 -5.53 -21.36 -21.91
C PHE A 376 -5.89 -19.89 -22.18
N LEU A 377 -5.33 -18.94 -21.42
CA LEU A 377 -5.50 -17.51 -21.64
C LEU A 377 -4.91 -17.06 -22.98
N GLU A 378 -3.73 -17.56 -23.35
CA GLU A 378 -3.12 -17.28 -24.65
C GLU A 378 -3.91 -17.92 -25.80
N LYS A 379 -4.40 -19.16 -25.65
CA LYS A 379 -5.34 -19.76 -26.61
C LYS A 379 -6.63 -18.95 -26.74
N SER A 380 -7.15 -18.41 -25.63
CA SER A 380 -8.32 -17.53 -25.63
C SER A 380 -8.04 -16.18 -26.31
N LYS A 381 -6.85 -15.59 -26.10
CA LYS A 381 -6.41 -14.37 -26.80
C LYS A 381 -6.17 -14.64 -28.29
N GLN A 382 -5.63 -15.80 -28.66
CA GLN A 382 -5.44 -16.20 -30.05
C GLN A 382 -6.78 -16.51 -30.75
N GLN A 383 -7.76 -17.06 -30.04
CA GLN A 383 -9.14 -17.17 -30.54
C GLN A 383 -9.80 -15.79 -30.76
N SER A 384 -9.46 -14.76 -29.97
CA SER A 384 -9.88 -13.37 -30.24
C SER A 384 -9.10 -12.68 -31.38
N LYS A 385 -7.98 -13.27 -31.84
CA LYS A 385 -7.13 -12.77 -32.93
C LYS A 385 -7.26 -13.56 -34.23
N GLN A 386 -8.13 -14.57 -34.28
CA GLN A 386 -8.61 -15.00 -35.59
C GLN A 386 -9.43 -13.84 -36.16
N PRO A 387 -9.13 -13.32 -37.37
CA PRO A 387 -10.08 -12.45 -38.05
C PRO A 387 -11.38 -13.25 -38.13
N PRO A 388 -12.54 -12.65 -37.84
CA PRO A 388 -13.79 -13.39 -37.98
C PRO A 388 -13.82 -13.96 -39.39
N GLN A 389 -13.81 -15.28 -39.52
CA GLN A 389 -14.23 -15.96 -40.75
C GLN A 389 -15.76 -15.85 -40.91
N ASN A 390 -16.30 -14.68 -40.56
CA ASN A 390 -17.56 -14.19 -41.07
C ASN A 390 -17.16 -13.09 -42.05
N SER A 391 -17.32 -13.40 -43.33
CA SER A 391 -17.50 -12.43 -44.42
C SER A 391 -18.01 -11.08 -43.89
N PRO A 392 -17.45 -9.93 -44.31
CA PRO A 392 -17.92 -8.62 -43.83
C PRO A 392 -19.42 -8.50 -44.08
N ARG A 393 -20.24 -8.74 -43.06
CA ARG A 393 -21.63 -8.30 -43.07
C ARG A 393 -21.55 -6.80 -43.14
N LYS A 394 -22.12 -6.22 -44.19
CA LYS A 394 -22.34 -4.78 -44.28
C LYS A 394 -23.13 -4.41 -43.02
N ILE A 395 -22.45 -3.83 -42.02
CA ILE A 395 -23.09 -3.28 -40.81
C ILE A 395 -24.16 -2.33 -41.33
N SER A 396 -25.42 -2.58 -41.00
CA SER A 396 -26.53 -1.75 -41.46
C SER A 396 -26.31 -0.32 -40.96
N GLU A 397 -26.80 0.67 -41.70
CA GLU A 397 -26.73 2.07 -41.25
C GLU A 397 -27.41 2.25 -39.88
N GLN A 398 -28.44 1.45 -39.60
CA GLN A 398 -29.19 1.44 -38.34
C GLN A 398 -28.40 0.86 -37.17
N GLU A 399 -27.56 -0.17 -37.40
CA GLU A 399 -26.68 -0.74 -36.38
C GLU A 399 -25.57 0.24 -35.98
N ARG A 400 -25.07 1.05 -36.93
CA ARG A 400 -24.10 2.14 -36.61
C ARG A 400 -24.72 3.22 -35.74
N ILE A 401 -25.92 3.66 -36.10
CA ILE A 401 -26.68 4.67 -35.32
C ILE A 401 -26.98 4.13 -33.91
N THR A 402 -27.41 2.87 -33.81
CA THR A 402 -27.70 2.23 -32.51
C THR A 402 -26.47 2.21 -31.60
N ASN A 403 -25.32 1.80 -32.12
CA ASN A 403 -24.08 1.74 -31.36
C ASN A 403 -23.65 3.12 -30.84
N GLU A 404 -23.78 4.17 -31.66
CA GLU A 404 -23.43 5.53 -31.26
C GLU A 404 -24.39 6.09 -30.19
N LEU A 405 -25.69 5.84 -30.32
CA LEU A 405 -26.70 6.22 -29.33
C LEU A 405 -26.48 5.51 -27.98
N ILE A 406 -26.21 4.21 -28.00
CA ILE A 406 -25.90 3.43 -26.78
C ILE A 406 -24.60 3.95 -26.14
N ALA A 407 -23.58 4.28 -26.94
CA ALA A 407 -22.33 4.84 -26.43
C ALA A 407 -22.54 6.20 -25.75
N LEU A 408 -23.41 7.06 -26.30
CA LEU A 408 -23.77 8.35 -25.72
C LEU A 408 -24.60 8.19 -24.43
N LEU A 409 -25.51 7.21 -24.40
CA LEU A 409 -26.28 6.85 -23.20
C LEU A 409 -25.39 6.35 -22.06
N ARG A 410 -24.47 5.42 -22.34
CA ARG A 410 -23.51 4.89 -21.35
C ARG A 410 -22.61 5.98 -20.76
N LYS A 411 -22.26 6.99 -21.56
CA LYS A 411 -21.45 8.14 -21.12
C LYS A 411 -22.27 9.24 -20.45
N SER A 412 -23.59 9.08 -20.31
CA SER A 412 -24.51 10.05 -19.68
C SER A 412 -24.41 11.49 -20.24
N LYS A 413 -24.08 11.64 -21.54
CA LYS A 413 -23.92 12.95 -22.19
C LYS A 413 -25.24 13.46 -22.79
N ALA A 414 -26.16 13.93 -21.96
CA ALA A 414 -27.50 14.36 -22.38
C ALA A 414 -27.51 15.39 -23.54
N PRO A 415 -26.72 16.48 -23.54
CA PRO A 415 -26.74 17.46 -24.63
C PRO A 415 -26.24 16.88 -25.97
N ALA A 416 -25.24 16.00 -25.92
CA ALA A 416 -24.69 15.34 -27.10
C ALA A 416 -25.70 14.37 -27.72
N LEU A 417 -26.42 13.62 -26.87
CA LEU A 417 -27.49 12.72 -27.31
C LEU A 417 -28.62 13.48 -28.01
N ILE A 418 -29.09 14.59 -27.41
CA ILE A 418 -30.16 15.41 -28.00
C ILE A 418 -29.72 16.01 -29.35
N SER A 419 -28.50 16.54 -29.42
CA SER A 419 -27.94 17.09 -30.65
C SER A 419 -27.85 16.03 -31.75
N TYR A 420 -27.37 14.83 -31.41
CA TYR A 420 -27.23 13.72 -32.34
C TYR A 420 -28.58 13.25 -32.91
N VAL A 421 -29.58 13.06 -32.05
CA VAL A 421 -30.94 12.67 -32.46
C VAL A 421 -31.57 13.71 -33.38
N ARG A 422 -31.44 15.00 -33.05
CA ARG A 422 -32.00 16.10 -33.87
C ARG A 422 -31.28 16.27 -35.21
N THR A 423 -29.95 16.14 -35.22
CA THR A 423 -29.13 16.29 -36.43
C THR A 423 -29.39 15.16 -37.43
N ASN A 424 -29.45 13.92 -36.93
CA ASN A 424 -29.64 12.73 -37.76
C ASN A 424 -31.11 12.35 -37.97
N LYS A 425 -32.06 13.15 -37.44
CA LYS A 425 -33.53 12.91 -37.50
C LYS A 425 -33.92 11.49 -37.10
N VAL A 426 -33.26 10.96 -36.08
CA VAL A 426 -33.48 9.58 -35.62
C VAL A 426 -34.77 9.50 -34.80
N ASN A 427 -35.58 8.48 -35.04
CA ASN A 427 -36.75 8.22 -34.21
C ASN A 427 -36.31 7.64 -32.86
N VAL A 428 -36.68 8.30 -31.77
CA VAL A 428 -36.29 7.92 -30.39
C VAL A 428 -36.91 6.57 -29.97
N ASN A 429 -38.04 6.21 -30.57
CA ASN A 429 -38.77 4.97 -30.34
C ASN A 429 -38.37 3.87 -31.34
N MET A 430 -37.24 4.03 -32.04
CA MET A 430 -36.74 2.97 -32.92
C MET A 430 -36.35 1.71 -32.14
N SER A 431 -36.51 0.55 -32.78
CA SER A 431 -35.99 -0.71 -32.24
C SER A 431 -34.47 -0.74 -32.38
N LEU A 432 -33.76 -1.08 -31.30
CA LEU A 432 -32.31 -1.20 -31.29
C LEU A 432 -31.85 -2.43 -32.08
N GLU A 433 -30.81 -2.27 -32.89
CA GLU A 433 -30.13 -3.36 -33.62
C GLU A 433 -28.73 -3.63 -33.04
N PRO A 434 -28.24 -4.89 -33.04
CA PRO A 434 -28.85 -6.07 -33.64
C PRO A 434 -30.01 -6.66 -32.79
N VAL A 435 -31.07 -7.08 -33.48
CA VAL A 435 -32.28 -7.67 -32.89
C VAL A 435 -31.96 -8.86 -31.97
N SER A 436 -30.90 -9.62 -32.27
CA SER A 436 -30.46 -10.76 -31.44
C SER A 436 -30.05 -10.38 -30.02
N GLU A 437 -29.54 -9.16 -29.81
CA GLU A 437 -29.04 -8.71 -28.51
C GLU A 437 -30.11 -7.93 -27.73
N TYR A 438 -30.83 -7.04 -28.39
CA TYR A 438 -31.68 -6.05 -27.72
C TYR A 438 -33.18 -6.40 -27.69
N CYS A 439 -33.68 -7.24 -28.60
CA CYS A 439 -35.12 -7.49 -28.78
C CYS A 439 -35.82 -8.08 -27.55
N ARG A 440 -35.14 -8.97 -26.80
CA ARG A 440 -35.78 -9.71 -25.70
C ARG A 440 -36.16 -8.83 -24.50
N HIS A 441 -35.32 -7.86 -24.16
CA HIS A 441 -35.50 -7.10 -22.91
C HIS A 441 -35.41 -5.57 -23.09
N THR A 442 -34.67 -5.08 -24.08
CA THR A 442 -34.39 -3.64 -24.23
C THR A 442 -34.61 -3.21 -25.68
N PRO A 443 -35.86 -3.28 -26.20
CA PRO A 443 -36.13 -2.98 -27.60
C PRO A 443 -35.92 -1.50 -27.94
N THR A 444 -36.16 -0.58 -27.00
CA THR A 444 -35.99 0.87 -27.22
C THR A 444 -34.88 1.46 -26.36
N LEU A 445 -34.43 2.67 -26.71
CA LEU A 445 -33.46 3.44 -25.91
C LEU A 445 -33.92 3.65 -24.47
N LEU A 446 -35.23 3.84 -24.27
CA LEU A 446 -35.83 4.02 -22.95
C LEU A 446 -35.74 2.75 -22.11
N HIS A 447 -36.07 1.58 -22.68
CA HIS A 447 -35.89 0.29 -21.98
C HIS A 447 -34.43 0.02 -21.63
N TYR A 448 -33.49 0.36 -22.52
CA TYR A 448 -32.06 0.21 -22.25
C TYR A 448 -31.61 1.12 -21.10
N ALA A 449 -32.03 2.39 -21.09
CA ALA A 449 -31.71 3.32 -20.03
C ALA A 449 -32.27 2.88 -18.67
N SER A 450 -33.51 2.37 -18.64
CA SER A 450 -34.15 1.89 -17.41
C SER A 450 -33.52 0.61 -16.84
N LYS A 451 -33.13 -0.33 -17.70
CA LYS A 451 -32.45 -1.56 -17.28
C LYS A 451 -31.07 -1.30 -16.65
N ASN A 452 -30.36 -0.27 -17.12
CA ASN A 452 -29.02 0.09 -16.66
C ASN A 452 -29.02 1.14 -15.54
N GLY A 453 -30.17 1.50 -14.97
CA GLY A 453 -30.24 2.47 -13.86
C GLY A 453 -29.90 3.93 -14.25
N LEU A 454 -29.99 4.29 -15.54
CA LEU A 454 -29.59 5.62 -16.04
C LEU A 454 -30.72 6.65 -15.82
N HIS A 455 -31.04 6.95 -14.56
CA HIS A 455 -32.18 7.79 -14.18
C HIS A 455 -32.20 9.18 -14.85
N ARG A 456 -31.06 9.88 -14.92
CA ARG A 456 -30.95 11.19 -15.60
C ARG A 456 -31.24 11.09 -17.10
N MET A 457 -30.80 10.00 -17.75
CA MET A 457 -31.04 9.81 -19.17
C MET A 457 -32.49 9.42 -19.44
N CYS A 458 -33.13 8.65 -18.56
CA CYS A 458 -34.57 8.36 -18.64
C CYS A 458 -35.40 9.65 -18.61
N GLN A 459 -35.09 10.56 -17.67
CA GLN A 459 -35.76 11.85 -17.58
C GLN A 459 -35.57 12.69 -18.85
N VAL A 460 -34.36 12.72 -19.42
CA VAL A 460 -34.06 13.46 -20.66
C VAL A 460 -34.79 12.85 -21.86
N LEU A 461 -34.81 11.52 -21.98
CA LEU A 461 -35.53 10.81 -23.04
C LEU A 461 -37.03 11.13 -23.01
N LEU A 462 -37.65 11.12 -21.83
CA LEU A 462 -39.09 11.39 -21.65
C LEU A 462 -39.43 12.88 -21.85
N THR A 463 -38.68 13.79 -21.21
CA THR A 463 -39.02 15.23 -21.20
C THR A 463 -38.58 15.96 -22.46
N SER A 464 -37.33 15.74 -22.90
CA SER A 464 -36.68 16.53 -23.95
C SER A 464 -36.81 15.89 -25.32
N LEU A 465 -36.76 14.55 -25.38
CA LEU A 465 -36.85 13.78 -26.62
C LEU A 465 -38.22 13.14 -26.85
N LYS A 466 -39.17 13.30 -25.90
CA LYS A 466 -40.55 12.83 -26.00
C LYS A 466 -40.64 11.34 -26.39
N ALA A 467 -39.81 10.52 -25.76
CA ALA A 467 -39.86 9.07 -25.88
C ALA A 467 -41.20 8.53 -25.33
N ASP A 468 -41.75 7.52 -25.98
CA ASP A 468 -43.03 6.93 -25.57
C ASP A 468 -42.80 5.86 -24.47
N PRO A 469 -43.33 6.07 -23.25
CA PRO A 469 -43.18 5.12 -22.15
C PRO A 469 -44.14 3.92 -22.24
N THR A 470 -45.14 3.95 -23.13
CA THR A 470 -46.18 2.90 -23.26
C THR A 470 -45.72 1.70 -24.08
N ILE A 471 -44.57 1.81 -24.76
CA ILE A 471 -44.03 0.72 -25.57
C ILE A 471 -43.64 -0.44 -24.64
N GLU A 472 -44.16 -1.63 -24.95
CA GLU A 472 -43.81 -2.87 -24.26
C GLU A 472 -42.71 -3.62 -25.01
N ASN A 473 -41.89 -4.37 -24.27
CA ASN A 473 -40.97 -5.33 -24.86
C ASN A 473 -41.67 -6.63 -25.28
N VAL A 474 -40.92 -7.55 -25.90
CA VAL A 474 -41.43 -8.88 -26.32
C VAL A 474 -41.99 -9.70 -25.15
N VAL A 475 -41.63 -9.35 -23.90
CA VAL A 475 -42.10 -10.00 -22.67
C VAL A 475 -43.34 -9.28 -22.07
N GLY A 476 -43.85 -8.21 -22.70
CA GLY A 476 -45.01 -7.45 -22.23
C GLY A 476 -44.72 -6.53 -21.04
N ARG A 477 -43.46 -6.11 -20.87
CA ARG A 477 -43.04 -5.17 -19.81
C ARG A 477 -42.70 -3.81 -20.40
N THR A 478 -43.19 -2.76 -19.74
CA THR A 478 -42.85 -1.35 -20.06
C THR A 478 -41.49 -0.97 -19.49
N ALA A 479 -40.92 0.14 -19.95
CA ALA A 479 -39.63 0.63 -19.45
C ALA A 479 -39.63 0.90 -17.93
N TYR A 480 -40.75 1.36 -17.37
CA TYR A 480 -40.92 1.54 -15.92
C TYR A 480 -40.80 0.22 -15.15
N GLN A 481 -41.45 -0.85 -15.64
CA GLN A 481 -41.42 -2.16 -14.99
C GLN A 481 -40.07 -2.86 -15.06
N ILE A 482 -39.21 -2.47 -16.01
CA ILE A 482 -37.85 -3.01 -16.14
C ILE A 482 -36.88 -2.34 -15.17
N ALA A 483 -37.19 -1.13 -14.69
CA ALA A 483 -36.32 -0.43 -13.75
C ALA A 483 -36.18 -1.20 -12.43
N SER A 484 -34.95 -1.60 -12.09
CA SER A 484 -34.61 -2.20 -10.79
C SER A 484 -34.62 -1.15 -9.68
N ASP A 485 -34.13 0.06 -9.99
CA ASP A 485 -33.78 1.06 -8.99
C ASP A 485 -34.96 1.99 -8.69
N SER A 486 -35.20 2.27 -7.41
CA SER A 486 -36.23 3.21 -6.93
C SER A 486 -36.05 4.61 -7.55
N THR A 487 -34.81 5.07 -7.66
CA THR A 487 -34.44 6.36 -8.28
C THR A 487 -34.81 6.45 -9.76
N THR A 488 -34.69 5.34 -10.50
CA THR A 488 -35.08 5.29 -11.92
C THR A 488 -36.60 5.30 -12.06
N LYS A 489 -37.34 4.66 -11.15
CA LYS A 489 -38.82 4.73 -11.10
C LYS A 489 -39.31 6.15 -10.82
N CYS A 490 -38.70 6.84 -9.86
CA CYS A 490 -39.02 8.24 -9.58
C CYS A 490 -38.80 9.15 -10.80
N ALA A 491 -37.85 8.83 -11.70
CA ALA A 491 -37.65 9.61 -12.93
C ALA A 491 -38.88 9.56 -13.87
N PHE A 492 -39.63 8.45 -13.87
CA PHE A 492 -40.89 8.33 -14.61
C PHE A 492 -42.03 9.09 -13.92
N GLU A 493 -42.09 9.07 -12.59
CA GLU A 493 -43.09 9.83 -11.80
C GLU A 493 -42.91 11.35 -11.98
N ILE A 494 -41.66 11.81 -12.02
CA ILE A 494 -41.32 13.21 -12.33
C ILE A 494 -41.65 13.54 -13.80
N ALA A 495 -41.43 12.60 -14.72
CA ALA A 495 -41.81 12.81 -16.11
C ALA A 495 -43.35 12.93 -16.25
N ARG A 496 -44.12 12.08 -15.58
CA ARG A 496 -45.59 12.15 -15.50
C ARG A 496 -46.05 13.53 -15.01
N TYR A 497 -45.47 14.02 -13.91
CA TYR A 497 -45.78 15.35 -13.38
C TYR A 497 -45.49 16.49 -14.38
N ASN A 498 -44.36 16.42 -15.10
CA ASN A 498 -43.94 17.50 -16.01
C ASN A 498 -44.63 17.47 -17.38
N LEU A 499 -45.00 16.29 -17.88
CA LEU A 499 -45.66 16.14 -19.18
C LEU A 499 -47.20 16.18 -19.06
N GLY A 500 -47.74 15.98 -17.87
CA GLY A 500 -49.18 15.93 -17.61
C GLY A 500 -49.83 14.62 -18.05
N GLU A 501 -51.09 14.44 -17.65
CA GLU A 501 -51.90 13.25 -17.99
C GLU A 501 -52.33 13.22 -19.47
N ASP A 502 -52.29 14.36 -20.16
CA ASP A 502 -52.68 14.46 -21.57
C ASP A 502 -51.65 13.84 -22.54
N TYR A 503 -50.41 13.64 -22.08
CA TYR A 503 -49.33 13.16 -22.94
C TYR A 503 -49.47 11.67 -23.30
N CYS A 504 -49.81 10.84 -22.32
CA CYS A 504 -50.06 9.41 -22.50
C CYS A 504 -50.83 8.87 -21.30
N LYS A 505 -51.44 7.69 -21.45
CA LYS A 505 -52.10 6.99 -20.35
C LYS A 505 -51.06 6.36 -19.42
N TRP A 506 -50.57 7.16 -18.48
CA TRP A 506 -49.46 6.77 -17.60
C TRP A 506 -49.76 5.54 -16.75
N GLU A 507 -50.98 5.44 -16.24
CA GLU A 507 -51.38 4.36 -15.33
C GLU A 507 -51.81 3.09 -16.08
N GLU A 508 -52.64 3.22 -17.11
CA GLU A 508 -53.17 2.07 -17.88
C GLU A 508 -52.10 1.44 -18.77
N ASP A 509 -51.38 2.24 -19.56
CA ASP A 509 -50.50 1.74 -20.63
C ASP A 509 -49.03 1.74 -20.21
N ALA A 510 -48.53 2.80 -19.56
CA ALA A 510 -47.13 2.87 -19.13
C ALA A 510 -46.86 2.18 -17.77
N LYS A 511 -47.92 1.87 -17.00
CA LYS A 511 -47.89 1.25 -15.66
C LYS A 511 -47.08 2.06 -14.64
N VAL A 512 -47.04 3.38 -14.80
CA VAL A 512 -46.38 4.34 -13.91
C VAL A 512 -47.42 4.81 -12.86
N PRO A 513 -47.12 4.72 -11.56
CA PRO A 513 -48.02 5.16 -10.49
C PRO A 513 -48.10 6.69 -10.41
N GLU A 514 -48.68 7.21 -9.32
CA GLU A 514 -48.95 8.63 -9.10
C GLU A 514 -47.81 9.58 -9.49
N ALA A 515 -48.17 10.74 -10.03
CA ALA A 515 -47.24 11.80 -10.37
C ALA A 515 -46.60 12.37 -9.08
N ARG A 516 -45.27 12.48 -9.05
CA ARG A 516 -44.55 13.10 -7.95
C ARG A 516 -43.72 14.27 -8.42
N SER A 517 -43.70 15.33 -7.62
CA SER A 517 -42.87 16.49 -7.92
C SER A 517 -41.39 16.17 -7.70
N ARG A 518 -40.51 16.92 -8.38
CA ARG A 518 -39.05 16.76 -8.21
C ARG A 518 -38.61 16.99 -6.75
N GLU A 519 -39.25 17.94 -6.06
CA GLU A 519 -38.92 18.29 -4.67
C GLU A 519 -39.31 17.20 -3.68
N GLU A 520 -40.43 16.51 -3.90
CA GLU A 520 -40.86 15.38 -3.06
C GLU A 520 -39.96 14.16 -3.27
N VAL A 521 -39.56 13.88 -4.51
CA VAL A 521 -38.61 12.81 -4.81
C VAL A 521 -37.24 13.08 -4.19
N ASP A 522 -36.73 14.31 -4.29
CA ASP A 522 -35.44 14.68 -3.71
C ASP A 522 -35.46 14.57 -2.17
N LYS A 523 -36.59 14.90 -1.52
CA LYS A 523 -36.79 14.68 -0.07
C LYS A 523 -36.79 13.20 0.29
N LEU A 524 -37.54 12.36 -0.42
CA LEU A 524 -37.57 10.91 -0.16
C LEU A 524 -36.19 10.27 -0.30
N ILE A 525 -35.43 10.65 -1.34
CA ILE A 525 -34.06 10.16 -1.54
C ILE A 525 -33.13 10.62 -0.40
N SER A 526 -33.31 11.84 0.10
CA SER A 526 -32.51 12.34 1.24
C SER A 526 -32.84 11.61 2.54
N GLU A 527 -34.12 11.33 2.81
CA GLU A 527 -34.56 10.61 4.01
C GLU A 527 -34.13 9.13 3.99
N GLU A 528 -34.15 8.49 2.83
CA GLU A 528 -33.68 7.10 2.67
C GLU A 528 -32.16 6.99 2.91
N LYS A 529 -31.38 7.95 2.40
CA LYS A 529 -29.94 8.03 2.67
C LYS A 529 -29.60 8.28 4.13
N GLU A 530 -30.37 9.13 4.82
CA GLU A 530 -30.17 9.37 6.26
C GLU A 530 -30.46 8.10 7.08
N LYS A 531 -31.48 7.32 6.71
CA LYS A 531 -31.79 6.05 7.37
C LYS A 531 -30.69 5.01 7.15
N GLU A 532 -30.18 4.85 5.93
CA GLU A 532 -29.06 3.94 5.64
C GLU A 532 -27.79 4.36 6.41
N LYS A 533 -27.51 5.66 6.52
CA LYS A 533 -26.41 6.19 7.35
C LYS A 533 -26.61 5.89 8.83
N GLU A 534 -27.85 5.93 9.32
CA GLU A 534 -28.15 5.63 10.73
C GLU A 534 -28.02 4.12 11.02
N GLU A 535 -28.47 3.26 10.12
CA GLU A 535 -28.33 1.81 10.23
C GLU A 535 -26.88 1.36 10.17
N THR A 536 -26.08 1.89 9.24
CA THR A 536 -24.64 1.59 9.15
C THR A 536 -23.87 2.05 10.39
N LYS A 537 -24.21 3.22 10.96
CA LYS A 537 -23.65 3.69 12.24
C LYS A 537 -23.98 2.76 13.40
N LYS A 538 -25.22 2.25 13.49
CA LYS A 538 -25.63 1.31 14.53
C LYS A 538 -24.87 -0.02 14.43
N VAL A 539 -24.74 -0.57 13.22
CA VAL A 539 -23.96 -1.80 12.98
C VAL A 539 -22.49 -1.61 13.37
N HIS A 540 -21.89 -0.48 12.99
CA HIS A 540 -20.50 -0.18 13.34
C HIS A 540 -20.30 0.02 14.85
N GLU A 541 -21.26 0.64 15.55
CA GLU A 541 -21.24 0.80 17.00
C GLU A 541 -21.36 -0.54 17.73
N GLU A 542 -22.25 -1.43 17.28
CA GLU A 542 -22.37 -2.79 17.81
C GLU A 542 -21.09 -3.62 17.58
N GLU A 543 -20.46 -3.49 16.41
CA GLU A 543 -19.19 -4.17 16.10
C GLU A 543 -18.06 -3.68 17.02
N LEU A 544 -17.94 -2.36 17.22
CA LEU A 544 -16.98 -1.76 18.16
C LEU A 544 -17.21 -2.19 19.61
N GLU A 545 -18.47 -2.31 20.05
CA GLU A 545 -18.78 -2.83 21.38
C GLU A 545 -18.38 -4.30 21.54
N SER A 546 -18.64 -5.14 20.54
CA SER A 546 -18.25 -6.54 20.55
C SER A 546 -16.72 -6.71 20.62
N ALA A 547 -15.97 -5.90 19.86
CA ALA A 547 -14.52 -5.87 19.90
C ALA A 547 -13.97 -5.41 21.27
N ARG A 548 -14.60 -4.40 21.88
CA ARG A 548 -14.24 -3.94 23.24
C ARG A 548 -14.49 -5.02 24.29
N LYS A 549 -15.60 -5.75 24.22
CA LYS A 549 -15.90 -6.89 25.11
C LYS A 549 -14.87 -8.00 24.92
N GLY A 550 -14.50 -8.34 23.68
CA GLY A 550 -13.47 -9.34 23.37
C GLY A 550 -12.07 -8.96 23.88
N ILE A 551 -11.68 -7.69 23.80
CA ILE A 551 -10.41 -7.19 24.36
C ILE A 551 -10.44 -7.29 25.90
N LYS A 552 -11.55 -6.93 26.53
CA LYS A 552 -11.72 -7.01 27.99
C LYS A 552 -11.66 -8.44 28.50
N GLU A 553 -12.31 -9.39 27.80
CA GLU A 553 -12.23 -10.82 28.15
C GLU A 553 -10.83 -11.40 27.97
N ARG A 554 -10.11 -11.03 26.91
CA ARG A 554 -8.71 -11.45 26.71
C ARG A 554 -7.79 -10.86 27.79
N HIS A 555 -8.05 -9.63 28.21
CA HIS A 555 -7.32 -8.99 29.31
C HIS A 555 -7.61 -9.69 30.64
N ASP A 556 -8.87 -9.95 30.96
CA ASP A 556 -9.29 -10.64 32.19
C ASP A 556 -8.78 -12.08 32.26
N LYS A 557 -8.67 -12.78 31.11
CA LYS A 557 -8.03 -14.11 31.03
C LYS A 557 -6.51 -14.07 31.26
N LYS A 558 -5.82 -13.00 30.84
CA LYS A 558 -4.36 -12.87 30.98
C LYS A 558 -3.90 -12.35 32.33
N PHE A 559 -4.66 -11.46 32.96
CA PHE A 559 -4.24 -10.76 34.19
C PHE A 559 -5.13 -11.07 35.41
N GLY A 560 -6.18 -11.89 35.24
CA GLY A 560 -7.19 -12.15 36.27
C GLY A 560 -8.14 -10.96 36.44
N LYS A 561 -9.36 -11.22 36.92
CA LYS A 561 -10.29 -10.15 37.33
C LYS A 561 -9.71 -9.42 38.53
N GLY A 562 -9.19 -8.21 38.31
CA GLY A 562 -8.60 -7.38 39.35
C GLY A 562 -9.54 -7.22 40.54
N ARG A 563 -9.09 -7.61 41.73
CA ARG A 563 -9.81 -7.42 42.99
C ARG A 563 -9.69 -5.95 43.38
N THR A 564 -10.81 -5.26 43.53
CA THR A 564 -10.87 -3.87 43.99
C THR A 564 -10.26 -3.78 45.40
N ILE A 565 -9.07 -3.21 45.50
CA ILE A 565 -8.49 -2.80 46.78
C ILE A 565 -9.38 -1.68 47.34
N GLY A 566 -9.81 -1.87 48.58
CA GLY A 566 -10.81 -1.06 49.28
C GLY A 566 -10.48 0.43 49.36
N LEU A 567 -11.53 1.20 49.66
CA LEU A 567 -11.51 2.65 49.82
C LEU A 567 -10.31 3.12 50.64
N VAL A 568 -9.37 3.79 49.96
CA VAL A 568 -8.32 4.56 50.61
C VAL A 568 -8.89 5.96 50.85
N ASN A 569 -8.96 6.38 52.12
CA ASN A 569 -9.43 7.70 52.54
C ASN A 569 -8.78 8.82 51.70
N GLU A 570 -9.60 9.76 51.19
CA GLU A 570 -9.16 10.88 50.36
C GLU A 570 -8.11 11.77 51.04
N GLN A 571 -8.08 11.80 52.38
CA GLN A 571 -7.11 12.57 53.15
C GLN A 571 -5.67 12.07 52.93
N THR A 572 -5.44 10.75 52.89
CA THR A 572 -4.12 10.16 52.61
C THR A 572 -3.64 10.40 51.18
N LYS A 573 -4.53 10.60 50.20
CA LYS A 573 -4.15 10.91 48.81
C LYS A 573 -3.66 12.35 48.63
N LEU A 574 -4.13 13.28 49.47
CA LEU A 574 -3.71 14.69 49.40
C LEU A 574 -2.32 14.92 50.03
N GLU A 575 -1.89 14.04 50.93
CA GLU A 575 -0.58 14.13 51.60
C GLU A 575 0.56 13.55 50.76
N ALA A 576 0.27 12.69 49.78
CA ALA A 576 1.25 12.14 48.85
C ALA A 576 1.56 13.05 47.65
N LEU A 577 0.93 14.23 47.55
CA LEU A 577 1.11 15.19 46.46
C LEU A 577 2.05 16.33 46.86
N SER A 578 2.76 16.91 45.88
CA SER A 578 3.61 18.08 46.15
C SER A 578 2.77 19.26 46.65
N PRO A 579 3.34 20.18 47.46
CA PRO A 579 2.59 21.31 48.03
C PRO A 579 1.83 22.14 46.99
N GLU A 580 2.41 22.31 45.80
CA GLU A 580 1.84 23.08 44.69
C GLU A 580 0.66 22.34 44.03
N GLN A 581 0.77 21.01 43.86
CA GLN A 581 -0.31 20.18 43.32
C GLN A 581 -1.49 20.08 44.30
N ARG A 582 -1.21 19.98 45.60
CA ARG A 582 -2.23 19.99 46.66
C ARG A 582 -3.01 21.32 46.67
N MET A 583 -2.32 22.45 46.49
CA MET A 583 -2.96 23.77 46.45
C MET A 583 -3.89 23.91 45.24
N ARG A 584 -3.52 23.37 44.07
CA ARG A 584 -4.35 23.39 42.86
C ARG A 584 -5.62 22.56 43.01
N VAL A 585 -5.51 21.36 43.58
CA VAL A 585 -6.68 20.49 43.86
C VAL A 585 -7.62 21.13 44.87
N MET A 586 -7.08 21.75 45.93
CA MET A 586 -7.89 22.48 46.92
C MET A 586 -8.57 23.72 46.32
N ARG A 587 -7.93 24.41 45.37
CA ARG A 587 -8.52 25.54 44.64
C ARG A 587 -9.69 25.09 43.77
N GLU A 588 -9.55 23.97 43.08
CA GLU A 588 -10.60 23.39 42.25
C GLU A 588 -11.78 22.87 43.08
N GLN A 589 -11.51 22.24 44.24
CA GLN A 589 -12.56 21.83 45.17
C GLN A 589 -13.31 23.03 45.76
N ARG A 590 -12.62 24.10 46.12
CA ARG A 590 -13.26 25.34 46.59
C ARG A 590 -14.08 26.02 45.51
N ALA A 591 -13.62 26.03 44.26
CA ALA A 591 -14.38 26.56 43.13
C ALA A 591 -15.66 25.75 42.89
N ARG A 592 -15.56 24.41 42.89
CA ARG A 592 -16.71 23.52 42.72
C ARG A 592 -17.71 23.61 43.88
N ALA A 593 -17.22 23.79 45.10
CA ALA A 593 -18.08 24.02 46.27
C ALA A 593 -18.77 25.39 46.22
N ALA A 594 -18.10 26.42 45.69
CA ALA A 594 -18.70 27.75 45.47
C ALA A 594 -19.77 27.69 44.38
N GLU A 595 -19.52 27.02 43.26
CA GLU A 595 -20.51 26.77 42.20
C GLU A 595 -21.72 25.97 42.72
N ALA A 596 -21.48 24.95 43.54
CA ALA A 596 -22.56 24.16 44.14
C ALA A 596 -23.41 24.96 45.15
N ARG A 597 -22.80 25.96 45.83
CA ARG A 597 -23.52 26.89 46.71
C ARG A 597 -24.33 27.91 45.91
N LEU A 598 -23.75 28.48 44.86
CA LEU A 598 -24.43 29.36 43.89
C LEU A 598 -25.61 28.66 43.21
N ARG A 599 -25.51 27.35 42.98
CA ARG A 599 -26.60 26.54 42.40
C ARG A 599 -27.69 26.15 43.41
N LYS A 600 -27.42 26.21 44.71
CA LYS A 600 -28.38 25.86 45.78
C LYS A 600 -29.13 27.04 46.38
N ASN A 601 -28.62 28.27 46.21
CA ASN A 601 -29.36 29.49 46.49
C ASN A 601 -29.65 30.20 45.15
N PRO A 602 -30.81 29.99 44.53
CA PRO A 602 -31.24 30.78 43.38
C PRO A 602 -31.45 32.25 43.73
#